data_AF-A0A3E2H491-F1
#
_entry.id   AF-A0A3E2H491-F1
#
_cell.length_a   1.000
_cell.length_b   1.000
_cell.length_c   1.000
_cell.angle_alpha   90.00
_cell.angle_beta   90.00
_cell.angle_gamma   90.00
#
_symmetry.space_group_name_H-M   'P 1'
#
loop_
_entity.id
_entity.type
_entity.pdbx_description
1 polymer ?
#
loop_
_entity_poly.entity_id
_entity_poly.type
_entity_poly.pdbx_seq_one_letter_code
_entity_poly.pdbx_strand_id
1 'polypeptide(L)'
;MRLLQRSNTGEFSLTKDLVGDDIIPPYAILSHTWGVDAEEVTFEDLTSGTGKDKLGYEKIRFCGEQARQDDLQYFWIDTCCINKANYTELSQAINSMFRWYRYATRCYVYLSDVSSLTFDTNEELSLQPWELDFRKSRWFKRGWTLQELLAPSSVEFFSREHQRLGDKKSLRQLIHEITGIANLALQGVVLSQFSVDERFSWIERRQTKLEEDKAYSMLGIFDVFIPLIYGEGRKKAFKRLREEIKKDQEYIRPLRITDPRDDKMRIQEQKYRPQQSFDTTGQIAPPGMKPRITATLWGDEKTLCFQVEAKGVVVARREDNHMINGTTLLKVAGLRDSVLKSEKMRHIVKIGPMHLKGVWIPFERALDFANKEKITESLYPLFVHNIGALLYHPTNQTRTNAEMATT
;
A
#
# COMPACT_ATOMS: atom_id res chain seq x y z
N MET A 1 -0.82 10.65 -9.77
CA MET A 1 0.62 10.52 -10.16
C MET A 1 0.86 11.37 -11.38
N ARG A 2 2.02 12.01 -11.50
CA ARG A 2 2.43 12.74 -12.71
C ARG A 2 3.44 11.92 -13.50
N LEU A 3 3.44 12.06 -14.82
CA LEU A 3 4.41 11.48 -15.72
C LEU A 3 5.20 12.59 -16.41
N LEU A 4 6.40 12.27 -16.88
CA LEU A 4 7.13 13.05 -17.86
C LEU A 4 6.74 12.61 -19.25
N GLN A 5 6.72 13.56 -20.18
CA GLN A 5 6.57 13.31 -21.60
C GLN A 5 7.64 14.11 -22.36
N ARG A 6 8.15 13.51 -23.44
CA ARG A 6 9.06 14.15 -24.37
C ARG A 6 8.26 14.79 -25.51
N SER A 7 8.44 16.07 -25.76
CA SER A 7 7.87 16.76 -26.91
C SER A 7 8.57 16.35 -28.21
N ASN A 8 7.97 16.70 -29.35
CA ASN A 8 8.62 16.54 -30.66
C ASN A 8 9.91 17.36 -30.80
N THR A 9 10.07 18.42 -30.01
CA THR A 9 11.27 19.26 -29.96
C THR A 9 12.35 18.70 -29.04
N GLY A 10 12.10 17.56 -28.38
CA GLY A 10 13.03 16.92 -27.45
C GLY A 10 13.01 17.48 -26.03
N GLU A 11 12.09 18.40 -25.72
CA GLU A 11 11.94 18.96 -24.38
C GLU A 11 11.06 18.06 -23.49
N PHE A 12 11.32 18.08 -22.18
CA PHE A 12 10.54 17.31 -21.22
C PHE A 12 9.55 18.22 -20.48
N SER A 13 8.33 17.72 -20.31
CA SER A 13 7.28 18.39 -19.54
C SER A 13 6.53 17.39 -18.67
N LEU A 14 5.94 17.86 -17.58
CA LEU A 14 5.07 17.06 -16.72
C LEU A 14 3.65 17.01 -17.28
N THR A 15 3.00 15.87 -17.14
CA THR A 15 1.54 15.76 -17.36
C THR A 15 0.78 16.45 -16.23
N LYS A 16 -0.54 16.60 -16.40
CA LYS A 16 -1.44 16.82 -15.26
C LYS A 16 -1.26 15.69 -14.23
N ASP A 17 -1.66 15.96 -12.99
CA ASP A 17 -1.75 14.91 -11.98
C ASP A 17 -2.90 13.96 -12.32
N LEU A 18 -2.57 12.69 -12.54
CA LEU A 18 -3.52 11.63 -12.84
C LEU A 18 -4.08 11.07 -11.53
N VAL A 19 -5.37 11.29 -11.28
CA VAL A 19 -6.03 10.96 -10.00
C VAL A 19 -7.34 10.19 -10.21
N GLY A 20 -7.73 9.40 -9.22
CA GLY A 20 -8.99 8.65 -9.24
C GLY A 20 -9.07 7.69 -10.43
N ASP A 21 -10.09 7.86 -11.26
CA ASP A 21 -10.37 7.03 -12.45
C ASP A 21 -9.64 7.52 -13.73
N ASP A 22 -8.72 8.48 -13.62
CA ASP A 22 -7.87 8.89 -14.75
C ASP A 22 -7.12 7.67 -15.32
N ILE A 23 -7.19 7.50 -16.63
CA ILE A 23 -6.47 6.44 -17.33
C ILE A 23 -4.97 6.75 -17.29
N ILE A 24 -4.20 5.84 -16.68
CA ILE A 24 -2.73 5.92 -16.69
C ILE A 24 -2.25 5.31 -18.02
N PRO A 25 -1.61 6.09 -18.92
CA PRO A 25 -1.10 5.57 -20.18
C PRO A 25 0.10 4.64 -19.92
N PRO A 26 0.49 3.76 -20.86
CA PRO A 26 1.75 3.01 -20.76
C PRO A 26 2.94 3.95 -20.54
N TYR A 27 3.81 3.59 -19.59
CA TYR A 27 4.96 4.41 -19.22
C TYR A 27 6.19 3.56 -18.87
N ALA A 28 7.36 4.14 -19.06
CA ALA A 28 8.61 3.65 -18.49
C ALA A 28 8.83 4.23 -17.08
N ILE A 29 9.63 3.57 -16.25
CA ILE A 29 9.99 4.07 -14.93
C ILE A 29 11.49 3.99 -14.72
N LEU A 30 12.09 5.04 -14.16
CA LEU A 30 13.50 5.06 -13.83
C LEU A 30 13.74 4.53 -12.42
N SER A 31 14.68 3.61 -12.30
CA SER A 31 15.31 3.22 -11.05
C SER A 31 16.75 3.70 -11.06
N HIS A 32 17.15 4.44 -10.03
CA HIS A 32 18.48 5.05 -10.02
C HIS A 32 18.94 5.38 -8.60
N THR A 33 20.22 5.73 -8.45
CA THR A 33 20.73 6.27 -7.19
C THR A 33 20.84 7.79 -7.26
N TRP A 34 20.31 8.47 -6.24
CA TRP A 34 20.44 9.92 -6.14
C TRP A 34 21.91 10.30 -5.90
N GLY A 35 22.35 11.37 -6.56
CA GLY A 35 23.59 12.08 -6.27
C GLY A 35 23.41 13.00 -5.07
N VAL A 36 24.12 14.12 -5.07
CA VAL A 36 23.90 15.16 -4.04
C VAL A 36 22.57 15.86 -4.31
N ASP A 37 21.81 16.22 -3.26
CA ASP A 37 20.47 16.80 -3.42
C ASP A 37 20.43 18.02 -4.36
N ALA A 38 21.48 18.85 -4.34
CA ALA A 38 21.60 20.03 -5.19
C ALA A 38 21.76 19.70 -6.69
N GLU A 39 22.24 18.50 -7.00
CA GLU A 39 22.46 18.01 -8.36
C GLU A 39 21.22 17.33 -8.95
N GLU A 40 20.23 16.97 -8.13
CA GLU A 40 19.00 16.35 -8.60
C GLU A 40 18.02 17.38 -9.15
N VAL A 41 17.36 17.02 -10.24
CA VAL A 41 16.26 17.81 -10.80
C VAL A 41 15.01 17.50 -9.99
N THR A 42 14.42 18.53 -9.41
CA THR A 42 13.21 18.43 -8.59
C THR A 42 11.96 18.73 -9.42
N PHE A 43 10.79 18.52 -8.81
CA PHE A 43 9.51 18.92 -9.38
C PHE A 43 9.50 20.43 -9.71
N GLU A 44 9.99 21.25 -8.77
CA GLU A 44 10.02 22.71 -8.92
C GLU A 44 10.93 23.14 -10.08
N ASP A 45 12.08 22.49 -10.26
CA ASP A 45 13.00 22.81 -11.36
C ASP A 45 12.38 22.56 -12.73
N LEU A 46 11.51 21.54 -12.85
CA LEU A 46 10.81 21.24 -14.10
C LEU A 46 9.65 22.20 -14.35
N THR A 47 8.91 22.58 -13.31
CA THR A 47 7.82 23.56 -13.45
C THR A 47 8.34 24.96 -13.74
N SER A 48 9.50 25.31 -13.20
CA SER A 48 10.14 26.62 -13.39
C SER A 48 11.15 26.65 -14.54
N GLY A 49 11.46 25.52 -15.16
CA GLY A 49 12.37 25.42 -16.31
C GLY A 49 13.86 25.64 -15.98
N THR A 50 14.27 25.45 -14.73
CA THR A 50 15.58 25.83 -14.18
C THR A 50 16.51 24.64 -13.91
N GLY A 51 16.15 23.42 -14.31
CA GLY A 51 16.90 22.21 -13.95
C GLY A 51 17.89 21.66 -15.00
N LYS A 52 18.00 22.28 -16.18
CA LYS A 52 18.73 21.70 -17.33
C LYS A 52 20.26 21.63 -17.13
N ASP A 53 20.81 22.50 -16.28
CA ASP A 53 22.22 22.61 -15.92
C ASP A 53 22.64 21.65 -14.79
N LYS A 54 21.68 21.04 -14.09
CA LYS A 54 21.96 20.10 -13.02
C LYS A 54 22.48 18.76 -13.57
N LEU A 55 23.46 18.16 -12.88
CA LEU A 55 24.02 16.86 -13.28
C LEU A 55 22.98 15.75 -13.35
N GLY A 56 21.99 15.76 -12.45
CA GLY A 56 20.86 14.82 -12.44
C GLY A 56 19.96 14.91 -13.67
N TYR A 57 20.04 15.99 -14.46
CA TYR A 57 19.27 16.12 -15.71
C TYR A 57 19.67 15.08 -16.76
N GLU A 58 20.89 14.53 -16.67
CA GLU A 58 21.33 13.42 -17.53
C GLU A 58 20.43 12.19 -17.35
N LYS A 59 19.96 11.91 -16.14
CA LYS A 59 19.07 10.79 -15.84
C LYS A 59 17.72 10.92 -16.53
N ILE A 60 17.21 12.16 -16.62
CA ILE A 60 15.97 12.48 -17.34
C ILE A 60 16.19 12.27 -18.84
N ARG A 61 17.31 12.78 -19.38
CA ARG A 61 17.68 12.60 -20.80
C ARG A 61 17.79 11.13 -21.17
N PHE A 62 18.56 10.36 -20.38
CA PHE A 62 18.70 8.92 -20.55
C PHE A 62 17.34 8.22 -20.55
N CYS A 63 16.52 8.43 -19.51
CA CYS A 63 15.24 7.74 -19.37
C CYS A 63 14.28 8.09 -20.52
N GLY A 64 14.20 9.37 -20.89
CA GLY A 64 13.34 9.81 -21.98
C GLY A 64 13.78 9.31 -23.35
N GLU A 65 15.09 9.20 -23.61
CA GLU A 65 15.61 8.65 -24.86
C GLU A 65 15.42 7.13 -24.93
N GLN A 66 15.66 6.41 -23.83
CA GLN A 66 15.42 4.97 -23.78
C GLN A 66 13.93 4.64 -23.91
N ALA A 67 13.05 5.40 -23.25
CA ALA A 67 11.60 5.26 -23.39
C ALA A 67 11.16 5.45 -24.85
N ARG A 68 11.72 6.45 -25.54
CA ARG A 68 11.47 6.69 -26.97
C ARG A 68 11.90 5.52 -27.85
N GLN A 69 13.04 4.89 -27.54
CA GLN A 69 13.52 3.71 -28.29
C GLN A 69 12.61 2.48 -28.10
N ASP A 70 11.90 2.41 -26.99
CA ASP A 70 10.93 1.35 -26.68
C ASP A 70 9.47 1.77 -26.98
N ASP A 71 9.27 2.81 -27.80
CA ASP A 71 7.96 3.33 -28.21
C ASP A 71 7.04 3.80 -27.04
N LEU A 72 7.64 4.27 -25.94
CA LEU A 72 6.95 4.83 -24.79
C LEU A 72 7.05 6.35 -24.78
N GLN A 73 5.90 7.01 -24.91
CA GLN A 73 5.81 8.48 -24.85
C GLN A 73 6.02 9.01 -23.42
N TYR A 74 5.60 8.24 -22.42
CA TYR A 74 5.57 8.66 -21.03
C TYR A 74 6.60 7.90 -20.20
N PHE A 75 7.17 8.59 -19.21
CA PHE A 75 8.07 7.96 -18.24
C PHE A 75 7.96 8.62 -16.86
N TRP A 76 8.45 7.94 -15.83
CA TRP A 76 8.35 8.40 -14.44
C TRP A 76 9.70 8.39 -13.74
N ILE A 77 9.97 9.47 -12.99
CA ILE A 77 11.18 9.63 -12.17
C ILE A 77 10.78 10.27 -10.84
N ASP A 78 11.08 9.61 -9.73
CA ASP A 78 10.70 10.00 -8.36
C ASP A 78 11.21 11.39 -7.95
N THR A 79 12.35 11.83 -8.49
CA THR A 79 12.96 13.11 -8.14
C THR A 79 12.13 14.31 -8.57
N CYS A 80 11.45 14.22 -9.72
CA CYS A 80 10.76 15.34 -10.34
C CYS A 80 9.28 15.09 -10.68
N CYS A 81 8.80 13.84 -10.62
CA CYS A 81 7.37 13.53 -10.78
C CYS A 81 6.57 13.67 -9.47
N ILE A 82 7.26 13.73 -8.33
CA ILE A 82 6.66 13.90 -7.00
C ILE A 82 6.98 15.30 -6.49
N ASN A 83 5.95 16.06 -6.13
CA ASN A 83 6.12 17.28 -5.36
C ASN A 83 6.43 16.93 -3.89
N LYS A 84 7.71 16.76 -3.58
CA LYS A 84 8.19 16.42 -2.23
C LYS A 84 7.95 17.50 -1.19
N ALA A 85 7.67 18.75 -1.61
CA ALA A 85 7.30 19.83 -0.69
C ALA A 85 5.84 19.68 -0.19
N ASN A 86 5.01 18.91 -0.90
CA ASN A 86 3.67 18.56 -0.47
C ASN A 86 3.68 17.21 0.28
N TYR A 87 3.60 17.27 1.61
CA TYR A 87 3.64 16.07 2.46
C TYR A 87 2.53 15.05 2.15
N THR A 88 1.33 15.52 1.82
CA THR A 88 0.20 14.65 1.46
C THR A 88 0.52 13.87 0.19
N GLU A 89 1.04 14.57 -0.83
CA GLU A 89 1.45 13.94 -2.08
C GLU A 89 2.62 12.96 -1.86
N LEU A 90 3.63 13.35 -1.09
CA LEU A 90 4.77 12.49 -0.75
C LEU A 90 4.32 11.20 -0.05
N SER A 91 3.41 11.31 0.92
CA SER A 91 2.87 10.17 1.66
C SER A 91 2.06 9.22 0.76
N GLN A 92 1.22 9.78 -0.12
CA GLN A 92 0.49 9.01 -1.11
C GLN A 92 1.43 8.33 -2.12
N ALA A 93 2.47 9.04 -2.56
CA ALA A 93 3.44 8.54 -3.52
C ALA A 93 4.25 7.37 -2.97
N ILE A 94 4.79 7.47 -1.75
CA ILE A 94 5.55 6.39 -1.12
C ILE A 94 4.70 5.13 -0.93
N ASN A 95 3.44 5.29 -0.51
CA ASN A 95 2.52 4.16 -0.39
C ASN A 95 2.09 3.57 -1.74
N SER A 96 2.26 4.31 -2.83
CA SER A 96 1.89 3.88 -4.19
C SER A 96 3.08 3.44 -5.04
N MET A 97 4.32 3.74 -4.64
CA MET A 97 5.53 3.53 -5.44
C MET A 97 5.65 2.09 -5.95
N PHE A 98 5.48 1.09 -5.07
CA PHE A 98 5.54 -0.31 -5.49
C PHE A 98 4.56 -0.62 -6.60
N ARG A 99 3.33 -0.09 -6.51
CA ARG A 99 2.30 -0.25 -7.54
C ARG A 99 2.70 0.45 -8.83
N TRP A 100 3.29 1.65 -8.76
CA TRP A 100 3.79 2.36 -9.93
C TRP A 100 4.97 1.64 -10.60
N TYR A 101 5.88 1.02 -9.85
CA TYR A 101 6.91 0.17 -10.43
C TYR A 101 6.31 -1.12 -11.03
N ARG A 102 5.30 -1.71 -10.39
CA ARG A 102 4.64 -2.93 -10.87
C ARG A 102 3.91 -2.75 -12.19
N TYR A 103 3.25 -1.61 -12.39
CA TYR A 103 2.47 -1.33 -13.60
C TYR A 103 3.26 -0.61 -14.70
N ALA A 104 4.52 -0.23 -14.45
CA ALA A 104 5.38 0.29 -15.50
C ALA A 104 5.61 -0.76 -16.60
N THR A 105 5.60 -0.31 -17.86
CA THR A 105 5.84 -1.19 -19.01
C THR A 105 7.32 -1.61 -19.06
N ARG A 106 8.22 -0.69 -18.74
CA ARG A 106 9.67 -0.92 -18.62
C ARG A 106 10.21 -0.23 -17.38
N CYS A 107 11.08 -0.91 -16.63
CA CYS A 107 11.90 -0.29 -15.59
C CYS A 107 13.34 -0.21 -16.07
N TYR A 108 13.87 0.99 -16.23
CA TYR A 108 15.27 1.21 -16.58
C TYR A 108 16.07 1.47 -15.32
N VAL A 109 17.09 0.65 -15.07
CA VAL A 109 18.04 0.83 -13.99
C VAL A 109 19.27 1.52 -14.54
N TYR A 110 19.45 2.79 -14.19
CA TYR A 110 20.62 3.56 -14.60
C TYR A 110 21.72 3.53 -13.53
N LEU A 111 22.84 2.88 -13.86
CA LEU A 111 23.97 2.68 -12.95
C LEU A 111 25.10 3.67 -13.27
N SER A 112 25.04 4.85 -12.66
CA SER A 112 26.04 5.90 -12.86
C SER A 112 27.46 5.54 -12.37
N ASP A 113 27.60 4.45 -11.60
CA ASP A 113 28.85 3.95 -11.03
C ASP A 113 29.34 2.65 -11.68
N VAL A 114 28.77 2.26 -12.82
CA VAL A 114 29.19 1.09 -13.60
C VAL A 114 29.61 1.54 -14.99
N SER A 115 30.87 1.24 -15.34
CA SER A 115 31.44 1.51 -16.65
C SER A 115 31.42 0.24 -17.50
N SER A 116 30.99 0.35 -18.76
CA SER A 116 31.11 -0.74 -19.73
C SER A 116 32.37 -0.67 -20.60
N LEU A 117 33.18 0.37 -20.42
CA LEU A 117 34.45 0.54 -21.12
C LEU A 117 35.53 -0.35 -20.52
N THR A 118 36.24 -1.10 -21.36
CA THR A 118 37.45 -1.84 -20.99
C THR A 118 38.61 -0.86 -20.78
N PHE A 119 39.24 -0.88 -19.61
CA PHE A 119 40.63 -0.46 -19.50
C PHE A 119 41.48 -1.69 -19.81
N ASP A 120 42.48 -1.55 -20.68
CA ASP A 120 43.43 -2.62 -21.04
C ASP A 120 44.16 -3.14 -19.79
N THR A 121 43.55 -4.07 -19.08
CA THR A 121 44.21 -4.86 -18.04
C THR A 121 44.39 -6.25 -18.59
N ASN A 122 45.65 -6.61 -18.82
CA ASN A 122 46.18 -7.91 -19.25
C ASN A 122 45.88 -9.04 -18.24
N GLU A 123 44.63 -9.22 -17.82
CA GLU A 123 44.24 -10.31 -16.92
C GLU A 123 43.14 -11.17 -17.54
N GLU A 124 43.51 -12.43 -17.69
CA GLU A 124 42.80 -13.62 -18.16
C GLU A 124 41.55 -13.99 -17.32
N LEU A 125 40.78 -13.01 -16.85
CA LEU A 125 39.53 -13.27 -16.13
C LEU A 125 38.36 -13.33 -17.11
N SER A 126 37.71 -14.50 -17.17
CA SER A 126 36.48 -14.80 -17.93
C SER A 126 35.24 -13.93 -17.62
N LEU A 127 35.38 -12.86 -16.83
CA LEU A 127 34.29 -11.97 -16.42
C LEU A 127 34.11 -10.84 -17.42
N GLN A 128 32.86 -10.43 -17.67
CA GLN A 128 32.58 -9.27 -18.51
C GLN A 128 33.19 -8.01 -17.87
N PRO A 129 33.74 -7.06 -18.65
CA PRO A 129 34.47 -5.89 -18.13
C PRO A 129 33.71 -5.08 -17.08
N TRP A 130 32.39 -5.00 -17.21
CA TRP A 130 31.50 -4.25 -16.32
C TRP A 130 31.05 -5.03 -15.08
N GLU A 131 31.25 -6.35 -15.01
CA GLU A 131 30.65 -7.20 -13.97
C GLU A 131 31.19 -6.85 -12.57
N LEU A 132 32.48 -6.54 -12.46
CA LEU A 132 33.11 -6.14 -11.20
C LEU A 132 32.51 -4.86 -10.64
N ASP A 133 32.30 -3.85 -11.48
CA ASP A 133 31.67 -2.59 -11.09
C ASP A 133 30.20 -2.81 -10.75
N PHE A 134 29.50 -3.63 -11.54
CA PHE A 134 28.11 -3.99 -11.29
C PHE A 134 27.92 -4.63 -9.91
N ARG A 135 28.77 -5.59 -9.53
CA ARG A 135 28.75 -6.21 -8.18
C ARG A 135 28.99 -5.20 -7.07
N LYS A 136 29.76 -4.14 -7.32
CA LYS A 136 30.09 -3.10 -6.34
C LYS A 136 29.10 -1.94 -6.32
N SER A 137 28.22 -1.83 -7.32
CA SER A 137 27.33 -0.70 -7.51
C SER A 137 26.54 -0.37 -6.24
N ARG A 138 26.46 0.92 -5.94
CA ARG A 138 25.69 1.48 -4.83
C ARG A 138 24.20 1.17 -4.98
N TRP A 139 23.71 0.93 -6.20
CA TRP A 139 22.31 0.62 -6.46
C TRP A 139 21.81 -0.58 -5.65
N PHE A 140 22.61 -1.65 -5.55
CA PHE A 140 22.27 -2.84 -4.75
C PHE A 140 22.27 -2.59 -3.24
N LYS A 141 22.87 -1.48 -2.79
CA LYS A 141 22.97 -1.11 -1.38
C LYS A 141 21.90 -0.10 -0.96
N ARG A 142 21.07 0.43 -1.86
CA ARG A 142 20.00 1.38 -1.53
C ARG A 142 18.73 0.64 -1.09
N GLY A 143 18.03 1.18 -0.11
CA GLY A 143 16.79 0.59 0.42
C GLY A 143 15.66 0.60 -0.61
N TRP A 144 15.37 1.77 -1.19
CA TRP A 144 14.29 1.97 -2.16
C TRP A 144 14.43 1.08 -3.40
N THR A 145 15.65 0.84 -3.89
CA THR A 145 15.89 -0.01 -5.08
C THR A 145 15.47 -1.47 -4.90
N LEU A 146 15.17 -1.92 -3.67
CA LEU A 146 14.62 -3.26 -3.43
C LEU A 146 13.25 -3.43 -4.09
N GLN A 147 12.34 -2.48 -3.88
CA GLN A 147 11.02 -2.54 -4.52
C GLN A 147 11.13 -2.24 -6.02
N GLU A 148 12.07 -1.39 -6.43
CA GLU A 148 12.30 -1.05 -7.85
C GLU A 148 12.82 -2.27 -8.65
N LEU A 149 13.47 -3.22 -7.98
CA LEU A 149 13.89 -4.51 -8.54
C LEU A 149 12.74 -5.54 -8.60
N LEU A 150 12.00 -5.65 -7.49
CA LEU A 150 11.04 -6.73 -7.27
C LEU A 150 9.65 -6.46 -7.84
N ALA A 151 9.20 -5.20 -7.86
CA ALA A 151 7.86 -4.85 -8.29
C ALA A 151 7.65 -4.96 -9.82
N PRO A 152 8.54 -4.43 -10.69
CA PRO A 152 8.32 -4.46 -12.14
C PRO A 152 8.47 -5.87 -12.72
N SER A 153 7.71 -6.16 -13.76
CA SER A 153 7.87 -7.38 -14.57
C SER A 153 9.12 -7.32 -15.46
N SER A 154 9.46 -6.13 -15.99
CA SER A 154 10.62 -5.88 -16.85
C SER A 154 11.59 -4.91 -16.17
N VAL A 155 12.83 -5.34 -15.96
CA VAL A 155 13.91 -4.50 -15.39
C VAL A 155 15.16 -4.67 -16.23
N GLU A 156 15.67 -3.57 -16.76
CA GLU A 156 16.81 -3.53 -17.69
C GLU A 156 17.91 -2.64 -17.12
N PHE A 157 19.15 -3.12 -17.13
CA PHE A 157 20.29 -2.45 -16.50
C PHE A 157 21.15 -1.76 -17.54
N PHE A 158 21.52 -0.52 -17.28
CA PHE A 158 22.32 0.32 -18.16
C PHE A 158 23.52 0.90 -17.42
N SER A 159 24.67 0.94 -18.10
CA SER A 159 25.88 1.61 -17.62
C SER A 159 25.74 3.13 -17.65
N ARG A 160 26.72 3.82 -17.06
CA ARG A 160 26.85 5.29 -17.17
C ARG A 160 26.97 5.77 -18.62
N GLU A 161 27.51 4.93 -19.50
CA GLU A 161 27.64 5.22 -20.94
C GLU A 161 26.38 4.87 -21.75
N HIS A 162 25.25 4.64 -21.07
CA HIS A 162 23.94 4.29 -21.64
C HIS A 162 23.92 2.93 -22.37
N GLN A 163 24.89 2.06 -22.12
CA GLN A 163 24.93 0.74 -22.73
C GLN A 163 24.14 -0.26 -21.89
N ARG A 164 23.30 -1.06 -22.57
CA ARG A 164 22.53 -2.13 -21.93
C ARG A 164 23.45 -3.26 -21.49
N LEU A 165 23.49 -3.52 -20.18
CA LEU A 165 24.28 -4.58 -19.54
C LEU A 165 23.54 -5.92 -19.53
N GLY A 166 22.20 -5.88 -19.47
CA GLY A 166 21.34 -7.05 -19.40
C GLY A 166 20.00 -6.72 -18.74
N ASP A 167 19.21 -7.75 -18.46
CA ASP A 167 17.94 -7.63 -17.75
C ASP A 167 17.89 -8.53 -16.51
N LYS A 168 16.85 -8.34 -15.69
CA LYS A 168 16.66 -9.14 -14.46
C LYS A 168 16.63 -10.65 -14.72
N LYS A 169 16.24 -11.11 -15.92
CA LYS A 169 16.23 -12.53 -16.26
C LYS A 169 17.62 -13.02 -16.64
N SER A 170 18.34 -12.28 -17.49
CA SER A 170 19.70 -12.64 -17.93
C SER A 170 20.72 -12.54 -16.80
N LEU A 171 20.56 -11.57 -15.90
CA LEU A 171 21.46 -11.30 -14.77
C LEU A 171 20.98 -11.92 -13.46
N ARG A 172 19.98 -12.80 -13.50
CA ARG A 172 19.29 -13.32 -12.31
C ARG A 172 20.25 -13.91 -11.27
N GLN A 173 21.16 -14.78 -11.71
CA GLN A 173 22.09 -15.47 -10.82
C GLN A 173 23.07 -14.47 -10.17
N LEU A 174 23.57 -13.52 -10.95
CA LEU A 174 24.44 -12.44 -10.47
C LEU A 174 23.72 -11.58 -9.42
N ILE A 175 22.46 -11.19 -9.68
CA ILE A 175 21.65 -10.41 -8.75
C ILE A 175 21.38 -11.19 -7.46
N HIS A 176 21.08 -12.49 -7.56
CA HIS A 176 20.90 -13.36 -6.40
C HIS A 176 22.16 -13.40 -5.52
N GLU A 177 23.34 -13.58 -6.12
CA GLU A 177 24.63 -13.58 -5.40
C GLU A 177 24.92 -12.25 -4.68
N ILE A 178 24.62 -11.12 -5.31
CA ILE A 178 24.84 -9.79 -4.73
C ILE A 178 23.87 -9.51 -3.58
N THR A 179 22.59 -9.87 -3.76
CA THR A 179 21.50 -9.37 -2.90
C THR A 179 20.99 -10.38 -1.88
N GLY A 180 21.22 -11.68 -2.10
CA GLY A 180 20.61 -12.77 -1.34
C GLY A 180 19.11 -12.98 -1.62
N ILE A 181 18.52 -12.24 -2.58
CA ILE A 181 17.12 -12.40 -2.96
C ILE A 181 16.94 -13.72 -3.71
N ALA A 182 15.97 -14.54 -3.31
CA ALA A 182 15.71 -15.83 -3.96
C ALA A 182 15.49 -15.69 -5.48
N ASN A 183 16.05 -16.63 -6.25
CA ASN A 183 15.87 -16.68 -7.71
C ASN A 183 14.38 -16.68 -8.12
N LEU A 184 13.53 -17.35 -7.35
CA LEU A 184 12.07 -17.37 -7.56
C LEU A 184 11.44 -15.98 -7.42
N ALA A 185 11.89 -15.17 -6.44
CA ALA A 185 11.39 -13.81 -6.27
C ALA A 185 11.81 -12.92 -7.45
N LEU A 186 13.04 -13.08 -7.95
CA LEU A 186 13.53 -12.37 -9.14
C LEU A 186 12.79 -12.78 -10.42
N GLN A 187 12.23 -13.98 -10.49
CA GLN A 187 11.37 -14.45 -11.57
C GLN A 187 9.93 -13.92 -11.49
N GLY A 188 9.56 -13.19 -10.43
CA GLY A 188 8.24 -12.61 -10.27
C GLY A 188 7.23 -13.51 -9.55
N VAL A 189 7.68 -14.54 -8.84
CA VAL A 189 6.81 -15.28 -7.91
C VAL A 189 6.22 -14.31 -6.89
N VAL A 190 4.94 -14.51 -6.57
CA VAL A 190 4.20 -13.62 -5.67
C VAL A 190 4.92 -13.52 -4.32
N LEU A 191 5.24 -12.29 -3.90
CA LEU A 191 6.05 -12.03 -2.70
C LEU A 191 5.44 -12.61 -1.41
N SER A 192 4.12 -12.82 -1.38
CA SER A 192 3.42 -13.41 -0.23
C SER A 192 3.76 -14.87 0.05
N GLN A 193 4.35 -15.57 -0.93
CA GLN A 193 4.82 -16.96 -0.81
C GLN A 193 6.15 -17.07 -0.05
N PHE A 194 6.91 -15.98 0.05
CA PHE A 194 8.12 -15.92 0.85
C PHE A 194 7.80 -15.57 2.29
N SER A 195 8.59 -16.12 3.21
CA SER A 195 8.38 -15.88 4.64
C SER A 195 8.56 -14.40 4.99
N VAL A 196 8.00 -13.98 6.14
CA VAL A 196 8.18 -12.61 6.63
C VAL A 196 9.66 -12.31 6.88
N ASP A 197 10.37 -13.26 7.49
CA ASP A 197 11.79 -13.10 7.81
C ASP A 197 12.67 -13.08 6.56
N GLU A 198 12.37 -13.91 5.56
CA GLU A 198 13.08 -13.88 4.28
C GLU A 198 12.92 -12.53 3.59
N ARG A 199 11.70 -11.99 3.53
CA ARG A 199 11.47 -10.66 2.95
C ARG A 199 12.20 -9.57 3.73
N PHE A 200 12.24 -9.65 5.06
CA PHE A 200 13.04 -8.73 5.87
C PHE A 200 14.55 -8.88 5.62
N SER A 201 15.05 -10.08 5.35
CA SER A 201 16.47 -10.29 5.09
C SER A 201 16.96 -9.48 3.87
N TRP A 202 16.11 -9.27 2.87
CA TRP A 202 16.44 -8.55 1.64
C TRP A 202 16.76 -7.06 1.84
N ILE A 203 16.35 -6.46 2.97
CA ILE A 203 16.61 -5.04 3.31
C ILE A 203 17.79 -4.87 4.29
N GLU A 204 18.27 -5.93 4.92
CA GLU A 204 19.23 -5.83 6.04
C GLU A 204 20.51 -5.12 5.64
N ARG A 205 21.11 -5.52 4.52
CA ARG A 205 22.37 -4.97 3.99
C ARG A 205 22.20 -3.65 3.23
N ARG A 206 20.96 -3.18 3.06
CA ARG A 206 20.64 -1.94 2.35
C ARG A 206 20.60 -0.73 3.29
N GLN A 207 20.85 0.44 2.74
CA GLN A 207 20.97 1.72 3.44
C GLN A 207 19.99 2.74 2.88
N THR A 208 19.53 3.62 3.75
CA THR A 208 18.61 4.72 3.43
C THR A 208 19.14 6.03 3.98
N LYS A 209 18.74 7.16 3.38
CA LYS A 209 19.15 8.49 3.82
C LYS A 209 18.47 8.87 5.15
N LEU A 210 17.14 8.71 5.19
CA LEU A 210 16.37 8.80 6.41
C LEU A 210 16.27 7.40 7.03
N GLU A 211 16.33 7.32 8.36
CA GLU A 211 16.41 6.02 9.03
C GLU A 211 15.08 5.25 8.97
N GLU A 212 13.96 5.97 8.90
CA GLU A 212 12.60 5.43 8.78
C GLU A 212 12.32 4.83 7.40
N ASP A 213 12.96 5.35 6.35
CA ASP A 213 12.83 4.84 4.99
C ASP A 213 13.24 3.36 4.88
N LYS A 214 14.06 2.86 5.81
CA LYS A 214 14.40 1.44 5.85
C LYS A 214 13.18 0.56 6.15
N ALA A 215 12.18 1.09 6.85
CA ALA A 215 10.86 0.46 6.99
C ALA A 215 9.92 0.87 5.85
N TYR A 216 9.86 2.14 5.46
CA TYR A 216 8.89 2.60 4.45
C TYR A 216 9.14 2.04 3.05
N SER A 217 10.39 1.76 2.69
CA SER A 217 10.73 1.06 1.43
C SER A 217 10.24 -0.39 1.36
N MET A 218 9.80 -0.96 2.48
CA MET A 218 9.26 -2.32 2.57
C MET A 218 7.73 -2.40 2.45
N LEU A 219 7.02 -1.27 2.42
CA LEU A 219 5.55 -1.26 2.45
C LEU A 219 4.94 -2.07 1.30
N GLY A 220 5.44 -1.87 0.09
CA GLY A 220 4.98 -2.63 -1.08
C GLY A 220 5.44 -4.09 -1.12
N ILE A 221 6.58 -4.42 -0.48
CA ILE A 221 7.07 -5.80 -0.35
C ILE A 221 6.13 -6.63 0.52
N PHE A 222 5.54 -5.97 1.53
CA PHE A 222 4.56 -6.56 2.42
C PHE A 222 3.11 -6.33 1.99
N ASP A 223 2.87 -5.46 1.01
CA ASP A 223 1.56 -5.05 0.54
C ASP A 223 0.69 -4.46 1.67
N VAL A 224 1.27 -3.53 2.43
CA VAL A 224 0.64 -2.84 3.55
C VAL A 224 0.71 -1.33 3.37
N PHE A 225 -0.20 -0.61 4.03
CA PHE A 225 -0.24 0.85 4.07
C PHE A 225 -0.03 1.33 5.50
N ILE A 226 0.92 2.25 5.71
CA ILE A 226 1.05 2.96 6.99
C ILE A 226 1.27 4.45 6.76
N PRO A 227 0.75 5.32 7.65
CA PRO A 227 1.11 6.74 7.64
C PRO A 227 2.62 6.95 7.82
N LEU A 228 3.22 7.79 6.99
CA LEU A 228 4.62 8.20 7.19
C LEU A 228 4.69 9.16 8.38
N ILE A 229 5.73 9.02 9.19
CA ILE A 229 6.04 9.91 10.33
C ILE A 229 7.56 10.05 10.40
N TYR A 230 8.13 10.95 9.60
CA TYR A 230 9.55 11.27 9.69
C TYR A 230 9.90 11.91 11.04
N GLY A 231 10.97 11.43 11.68
CA GLY A 231 11.34 11.79 13.04
C GLY A 231 10.82 10.81 14.10
N GLU A 232 10.02 9.79 13.73
CA GLU A 232 9.64 8.73 14.68
C GLU A 232 10.80 7.79 15.03
N GLY A 233 11.83 7.76 14.18
CA GLY A 233 13.01 6.91 14.30
C GLY A 233 12.78 5.48 13.81
N ARG A 234 13.87 4.84 13.34
CA ARG A 234 13.81 3.54 12.65
C ARG A 234 13.09 2.46 13.45
N LYS A 235 13.33 2.38 14.76
CA LYS A 235 12.75 1.34 15.63
C LYS A 235 11.22 1.43 15.67
N LYS A 236 10.65 2.65 15.74
CA LYS A 236 9.19 2.84 15.78
C LYS A 236 8.55 2.58 14.43
N ALA A 237 9.17 3.05 13.35
CA ALA A 237 8.73 2.76 11.98
C ALA A 237 8.66 1.24 11.71
N PHE A 238 9.70 0.48 12.09
CA PHE A 238 9.69 -0.99 11.99
C PHE A 238 8.66 -1.67 12.89
N LYS A 239 8.43 -1.14 14.09
CA LYS A 239 7.38 -1.66 14.99
C LYS A 239 6.00 -1.55 14.32
N ARG A 240 5.66 -0.37 13.80
CA ARG A 240 4.39 -0.14 13.10
C ARG A 240 4.24 -0.99 11.85
N LEU A 241 5.32 -1.12 11.07
CA LEU A 241 5.34 -2.02 9.91
C LEU A 241 5.02 -3.47 10.32
N ARG A 242 5.66 -4.00 11.37
CA ARG A 242 5.40 -5.37 11.85
C ARG A 242 3.98 -5.55 12.38
N GLU A 243 3.45 -4.55 13.09
CA GLU A 243 2.07 -4.56 13.56
C GLU A 243 1.09 -4.61 12.39
N GLU A 244 1.33 -3.83 11.32
CA GLU A 244 0.46 -3.83 10.15
C GLU A 244 0.56 -5.13 9.33
N ILE A 245 1.75 -5.70 9.18
CA ILE A 245 1.94 -7.03 8.57
C ILE A 245 1.14 -8.08 9.33
N LYS A 246 1.21 -8.07 10.67
CA LYS A 246 0.47 -9.01 11.51
C LYS A 246 -1.04 -8.86 11.30
N LYS A 247 -1.56 -7.63 11.27
CA LYS A 247 -2.97 -7.36 10.98
C LYS A 247 -3.39 -7.86 9.59
N ASP A 248 -2.59 -7.62 8.55
CA ASP A 248 -2.91 -8.10 7.20
C ASP A 248 -2.94 -9.64 7.14
N GLN A 249 -2.01 -10.32 7.82
CA GLN A 249 -1.98 -11.78 7.91
C GLN A 249 -3.17 -12.36 8.69
N GLU A 250 -3.58 -11.72 9.79
CA GLU A 250 -4.67 -12.18 10.65
C GLU A 250 -6.05 -11.90 10.03
N TYR A 251 -6.22 -10.75 9.36
CA TYR A 251 -7.55 -10.24 9.00
C TYR A 251 -7.81 -10.11 7.51
N ILE A 252 -6.78 -9.96 6.67
CA ILE A 252 -6.95 -9.60 5.25
C ILE A 252 -6.58 -10.77 4.33
N ARG A 253 -5.46 -11.47 4.56
CA ARG A 253 -5.06 -12.65 3.76
C ARG A 253 -6.14 -13.72 3.62
N PRO A 254 -6.91 -14.08 4.67
CA PRO A 254 -7.99 -15.06 4.54
C PRO A 254 -9.14 -14.62 3.62
N LEU A 255 -9.26 -13.32 3.33
CA LEU A 255 -10.28 -12.73 2.47
C LEU A 255 -9.79 -12.54 1.01
N ARG A 256 -8.48 -12.67 0.75
CA ARG A 256 -7.93 -12.63 -0.61
C ARG A 256 -8.25 -13.95 -1.30
N ILE A 257 -8.91 -13.87 -2.46
CA ILE A 257 -9.27 -15.02 -3.31
C ILE A 257 -8.03 -15.88 -3.55
N THR A 258 -7.97 -17.07 -2.96
CA THR A 258 -6.91 -18.05 -3.22
C THR A 258 -7.19 -18.83 -4.50
N ASP A 259 -6.12 -19.35 -5.10
CA ASP A 259 -6.19 -20.26 -6.24
C ASP A 259 -7.05 -21.49 -5.85
N PRO A 260 -8.01 -21.93 -6.68
CA PRO A 260 -8.88 -23.08 -6.41
C PRO A 260 -8.13 -24.39 -6.08
N ARG A 261 -6.84 -24.48 -6.42
CA ARG A 261 -5.99 -25.64 -6.12
C ARG A 261 -5.54 -25.69 -4.67
N ASP A 262 -5.37 -24.54 -4.01
CA ASP A 262 -5.00 -24.45 -2.60
C ASP A 262 -6.19 -24.72 -1.68
N ASP A 263 -7.42 -24.56 -2.18
CA ASP A 263 -8.65 -24.84 -1.44
C ASP A 263 -8.76 -26.33 -1.08
N LYS A 264 -8.33 -27.25 -1.95
CA LYS A 264 -8.37 -28.70 -1.66
C LYS A 264 -7.42 -29.11 -0.53
N MET A 265 -6.21 -28.57 -0.51
CA MET A 265 -5.25 -28.82 0.58
C MET A 265 -5.76 -28.22 1.90
N ARG A 266 -6.29 -26.98 1.83
CA ARG A 266 -6.84 -26.29 3.00
C ARG A 266 -8.05 -27.00 3.60
N ILE A 267 -8.93 -27.57 2.76
CA ILE A 267 -10.08 -28.39 3.18
C ILE A 267 -9.65 -29.72 3.82
N GLN A 268 -8.54 -30.32 3.37
CA GLN A 268 -7.99 -31.55 3.96
C GLN A 268 -7.31 -31.28 5.31
N GLU A 269 -6.56 -30.20 5.45
CA GLU A 269 -5.93 -29.82 6.72
C GLU A 269 -6.95 -29.35 7.77
N GLN A 270 -8.07 -28.73 7.33
CA GLN A 270 -9.18 -28.34 8.21
C GLN A 270 -9.98 -29.52 8.77
N LYS A 271 -9.94 -30.70 8.15
CA LYS A 271 -10.68 -31.89 8.63
C LYS A 271 -10.14 -32.50 9.93
N TYR A 272 -8.92 -32.14 10.35
CA TYR A 272 -8.25 -32.74 11.51
C TYR A 272 -8.02 -31.80 12.70
N ARG A 273 -8.51 -30.56 12.67
CA ARG A 273 -8.49 -29.67 13.84
C ARG A 273 -9.74 -29.86 14.71
N PRO A 274 -9.63 -29.99 16.04
CA PRO A 274 -10.79 -29.99 16.93
C PRO A 274 -11.58 -28.69 16.76
N GLN A 275 -12.90 -28.78 16.58
CA GLN A 275 -13.80 -27.64 16.46
C GLN A 275 -13.83 -26.84 17.76
N GLN A 276 -13.24 -25.64 17.75
CA GLN A 276 -13.53 -24.57 18.71
C GLN A 276 -13.88 -23.27 17.97
N SER A 277 -14.99 -22.71 18.44
CA SER A 277 -15.79 -21.53 18.09
C SER A 277 -15.11 -20.30 17.47
N PHE A 278 -15.86 -19.67 16.56
CA PHE A 278 -15.62 -18.42 15.84
C PHE A 278 -15.11 -17.26 16.72
N ASP A 279 -13.95 -16.71 16.34
CA ASP A 279 -13.48 -15.38 16.73
C ASP A 279 -13.16 -14.57 15.46
N THR A 280 -13.82 -13.42 15.33
CA THR A 280 -13.58 -12.41 14.30
C THR A 280 -13.70 -11.04 14.98
N THR A 281 -12.57 -10.59 15.53
CA THR A 281 -12.16 -9.19 15.76
C THR A 281 -13.05 -8.27 16.61
N GLY A 282 -12.71 -8.20 17.90
CA GLY A 282 -12.86 -7.00 18.75
C GLY A 282 -14.06 -6.95 19.67
N GLN A 283 -15.02 -7.85 19.51
CA GLN A 283 -16.06 -8.09 20.50
C GLN A 283 -16.32 -9.61 20.58
N ILE A 284 -15.96 -10.21 21.71
CA ILE A 284 -16.23 -11.63 21.97
C ILE A 284 -17.75 -11.81 22.05
N ALA A 285 -18.29 -12.79 21.32
CA ALA A 285 -19.69 -13.13 21.38
C ALA A 285 -20.07 -13.54 22.82
N PRO A 286 -21.05 -12.88 23.46
CA PRO A 286 -21.49 -13.31 24.78
C PRO A 286 -21.99 -14.76 24.75
N PRO A 287 -21.77 -15.56 25.82
CA PRO A 287 -22.16 -16.97 25.83
C PRO A 287 -23.62 -17.18 25.42
N GLY A 288 -23.85 -17.95 24.34
CA GLY A 288 -25.19 -18.27 23.84
C GLY A 288 -25.87 -17.18 23.00
N MET A 289 -25.23 -16.02 22.79
CA MET A 289 -25.81 -14.92 22.01
C MET A 289 -25.57 -15.11 20.51
N LYS A 290 -26.65 -15.04 19.71
CA LYS A 290 -26.57 -15.10 18.24
C LYS A 290 -26.44 -13.68 17.66
N PRO A 291 -25.57 -13.43 16.66
CA PRO A 291 -25.40 -12.11 16.07
C PRO A 291 -26.68 -11.70 15.32
N ARG A 292 -27.31 -10.60 15.75
CA ARG A 292 -28.48 -10.01 15.09
C ARG A 292 -28.11 -8.66 14.53
N ILE A 293 -28.16 -8.56 13.21
CA ILE A 293 -27.79 -7.35 12.48
C ILE A 293 -28.67 -7.21 11.25
N THR A 294 -29.07 -5.97 10.97
CA THR A 294 -29.74 -5.58 9.73
C THR A 294 -28.83 -4.62 8.98
N ALA A 295 -28.76 -4.71 7.65
CA ALA A 295 -28.04 -3.73 6.83
C ALA A 295 -29.05 -3.00 5.94
N THR A 296 -29.03 -1.67 5.98
CA THR A 296 -29.93 -0.82 5.18
C THR A 296 -29.10 0.17 4.38
N LEU A 297 -29.48 0.40 3.12
CA LEU A 297 -28.85 1.41 2.29
C LEU A 297 -29.30 2.80 2.74
N TRP A 298 -28.35 3.66 3.11
CA TRP A 298 -28.59 5.07 3.31
C TRP A 298 -28.39 5.81 2.00
N GLY A 299 -29.49 5.99 1.26
CA GLY A 299 -29.47 6.58 -0.08
C GLY A 299 -28.80 7.96 -0.17
N ASP A 300 -29.12 8.87 0.75
CA ASP A 300 -28.60 10.24 0.75
C ASP A 300 -27.06 10.28 0.86
N GLU A 301 -26.49 9.38 1.65
CA GLU A 301 -25.05 9.31 1.95
C GLU A 301 -24.31 8.24 1.13
N LYS A 302 -25.04 7.49 0.29
CA LYS A 302 -24.52 6.39 -0.56
C LYS A 302 -23.67 5.37 0.22
N THR A 303 -24.09 5.03 1.43
CA THR A 303 -23.38 4.09 2.32
C THR A 303 -24.35 3.08 2.94
N LEU A 304 -23.87 1.89 3.26
CA LEU A 304 -24.63 0.92 4.05
C LEU A 304 -24.58 1.29 5.53
N CYS A 305 -25.70 1.12 6.22
CA CYS A 305 -25.82 1.24 7.66
C CYS A 305 -26.14 -0.10 8.29
N PHE A 306 -25.21 -0.60 9.09
CA PHE A 306 -25.41 -1.74 9.97
C PHE A 306 -26.18 -1.32 11.20
N GLN A 307 -27.24 -2.06 11.53
CA GLN A 307 -28.17 -1.73 12.59
C GLN A 307 -28.27 -2.89 13.59
N VAL A 308 -28.10 -2.56 14.86
CA VAL A 308 -28.26 -3.50 15.98
C VAL A 308 -29.25 -2.91 16.97
N GLU A 309 -30.25 -3.71 17.36
CA GLU A 309 -31.26 -3.31 18.33
C GLU A 309 -30.89 -3.76 19.74
N ALA A 310 -30.86 -2.81 20.67
CA ALA A 310 -30.65 -3.08 22.09
C ALA A 310 -31.62 -2.23 22.92
N LYS A 311 -32.29 -2.85 23.90
CA LYS A 311 -33.25 -2.17 24.80
C LYS A 311 -34.31 -1.34 24.05
N GLY A 312 -34.79 -1.82 22.90
CA GLY A 312 -35.78 -1.14 22.06
C GLY A 312 -35.25 0.08 21.29
N VAL A 313 -33.93 0.25 21.21
CA VAL A 313 -33.27 1.31 20.45
C VAL A 313 -32.37 0.68 19.39
N VAL A 314 -32.53 1.14 18.15
CA VAL A 314 -31.66 0.74 17.03
C VAL A 314 -30.45 1.66 17.00
N VAL A 315 -29.26 1.08 17.10
CA VAL A 315 -27.99 1.78 16.96
C VAL A 315 -27.36 1.45 15.62
N ALA A 316 -26.98 2.49 14.88
CA ALA A 316 -26.46 2.37 13.53
C ALA A 316 -24.94 2.59 13.46
N ARG A 317 -24.25 1.82 12.62
CA ARG A 317 -22.84 1.98 12.24
C ARG A 317 -22.73 2.07 10.71
N ARG A 318 -22.00 3.06 10.24
CA ARG A 318 -21.68 3.24 8.81
C ARG A 318 -20.68 2.20 8.33
N GLU A 319 -20.83 1.74 7.09
CA GLU A 319 -19.88 0.86 6.44
C GLU A 319 -18.61 1.62 6.02
N ASP A 320 -18.76 2.73 5.28
CA ASP A 320 -17.70 3.50 4.62
C ASP A 320 -16.63 4.06 5.57
N ASN A 321 -17.02 4.52 6.76
CA ASN A 321 -16.10 5.19 7.69
C ASN A 321 -16.22 4.71 9.15
N HIS A 322 -17.03 3.68 9.38
CA HIS A 322 -17.27 3.07 10.69
C HIS A 322 -17.79 4.00 11.80
N MET A 323 -18.26 5.21 11.47
CA MET A 323 -18.88 6.07 12.46
C MET A 323 -20.16 5.43 13.02
N ILE A 324 -20.42 5.66 14.30
CA ILE A 324 -21.58 5.14 15.02
C ILE A 324 -22.48 6.30 15.42
N ASN A 325 -23.81 6.10 15.32
CA ASN A 325 -24.78 7.08 15.76
C ASN A 325 -24.76 7.18 17.30
N GLY A 326 -23.96 8.12 17.80
CA GLY A 326 -23.75 8.40 19.22
C GLY A 326 -25.05 8.80 19.92
N THR A 327 -25.96 9.49 19.25
CA THR A 327 -27.28 9.83 19.83
C THR A 327 -28.08 8.58 20.18
N THR A 328 -28.13 7.60 19.27
CA THR A 328 -28.82 6.32 19.56
C THR A 328 -28.06 5.47 20.57
N LEU A 329 -26.73 5.51 20.55
CA LEU A 329 -25.87 4.80 21.52
C LEU A 329 -26.11 5.30 22.96
N LEU A 330 -26.17 6.62 23.16
CA LEU A 330 -26.42 7.20 24.48
C LEU A 330 -27.81 6.88 25.02
N LYS A 331 -28.82 6.73 24.15
CA LYS A 331 -30.16 6.26 24.57
C LYS A 331 -30.12 4.84 25.14
N VAL A 332 -29.32 3.93 24.55
CA VAL A 332 -29.10 2.57 25.09
C VAL A 332 -28.39 2.61 26.46
N ALA A 333 -27.49 3.59 26.64
CA ALA A 333 -26.79 3.84 27.91
C ALA A 333 -27.64 4.58 28.96
N GLY A 334 -28.78 5.17 28.60
CA GLY A 334 -29.56 6.03 29.50
C GLY A 334 -28.93 7.40 29.76
N LEU A 335 -28.05 7.87 28.86
CA LEU A 335 -27.33 9.13 28.98
C LEU A 335 -27.99 10.25 28.14
N ARG A 336 -27.78 11.51 28.55
CA ARG A 336 -28.28 12.70 27.83
C ARG A 336 -27.39 13.03 26.63
N ASP A 337 -28.01 13.42 25.51
CA ASP A 337 -27.32 13.85 24.28
C ASP A 337 -26.33 15.01 24.47
N SER A 338 -26.44 15.78 25.55
CA SER A 338 -25.50 16.84 25.89
C SER A 338 -24.06 16.37 26.00
N VAL A 339 -23.83 15.09 26.30
CA VAL A 339 -22.48 14.47 26.36
C VAL A 339 -21.77 14.56 25.01
N LEU A 340 -22.49 14.54 23.89
CA LEU A 340 -21.90 14.61 22.55
C LEU A 340 -21.47 16.03 22.17
N LYS A 341 -21.87 17.06 22.92
CA LYS A 341 -21.47 18.46 22.66
C LYS A 341 -19.99 18.70 22.90
N SER A 342 -19.35 17.93 23.77
CA SER A 342 -17.91 18.01 24.04
C SER A 342 -17.06 17.19 23.07
N GLU A 343 -17.67 16.36 22.22
CA GLU A 343 -16.90 15.51 21.30
C GLU A 343 -16.34 16.32 20.12
N LYS A 344 -15.01 16.34 20.01
CA LYS A 344 -14.28 17.16 19.02
C LYS A 344 -14.50 16.69 17.59
N MET A 345 -14.50 15.37 17.39
CA MET A 345 -14.77 14.75 16.09
C MET A 345 -16.18 14.17 16.10
N ARG A 346 -17.10 14.88 15.46
CA ARG A 346 -18.50 14.48 15.33
C ARG A 346 -19.09 14.94 14.01
N HIS A 347 -20.03 14.19 13.48
CA HIS A 347 -20.80 14.54 12.29
C HIS A 347 -22.29 14.64 12.66
N ILE A 348 -22.94 15.75 12.33
CA ILE A 348 -24.32 16.02 12.76
C ILE A 348 -25.25 15.84 11.57
N VAL A 349 -26.16 14.88 11.70
CA VAL A 349 -27.13 14.51 10.66
C VAL A 349 -28.50 15.02 11.09
N LYS A 350 -28.97 16.09 10.42
CA LYS A 350 -30.25 16.75 10.71
C LYS A 350 -31.36 16.35 9.74
N ILE A 351 -30.99 15.96 8.52
CA ILE A 351 -31.87 15.64 7.39
C ILE A 351 -31.60 14.18 7.01
N GLY A 352 -32.63 13.45 6.57
CA GLY A 352 -32.56 12.00 6.28
C GLY A 352 -33.51 11.16 7.14
N PRO A 353 -33.43 9.82 7.06
CA PRO A 353 -34.28 8.89 7.79
C PRO A 353 -34.27 9.13 9.30
N MET A 354 -35.45 9.12 9.95
CA MET A 354 -35.59 9.49 11.37
C MET A 354 -34.67 8.70 12.31
N HIS A 355 -34.43 7.42 12.01
CA HIS A 355 -33.58 6.52 12.79
C HIS A 355 -32.06 6.71 12.54
N LEU A 356 -31.66 7.51 11.54
CA LEU A 356 -30.26 7.84 11.23
C LEU A 356 -29.89 9.28 11.61
N LYS A 357 -30.87 10.11 12.00
CA LYS A 357 -30.63 11.45 12.53
C LYS A 357 -29.91 11.38 13.87
N GLY A 358 -29.05 12.37 14.11
CA GLY A 358 -28.30 12.49 15.36
C GLY A 358 -26.85 12.88 15.16
N VAL A 359 -26.08 12.75 16.23
CA VAL A 359 -24.64 13.01 16.23
C VAL A 359 -23.90 11.69 16.07
N TRP A 360 -23.14 11.58 15.01
CA TRP A 360 -22.28 10.45 14.68
C TRP A 360 -20.88 10.70 15.22
N ILE A 361 -20.29 9.70 15.84
CA ILE A 361 -18.96 9.75 16.45
C ILE A 361 -18.06 8.61 15.93
N PRO A 362 -16.72 8.76 15.97
CA PRO A 362 -15.79 7.72 15.55
C PRO A 362 -15.99 6.40 16.31
N PHE A 363 -15.70 5.28 15.64
CA PHE A 363 -15.81 3.93 16.18
C PHE A 363 -15.17 3.77 17.56
N GLU A 364 -13.89 4.15 17.70
CA GLU A 364 -13.14 4.04 18.95
C GLU A 364 -13.80 4.81 20.09
N ARG A 365 -14.31 6.02 19.80
CA ARG A 365 -14.99 6.83 20.81
C ARG A 365 -16.33 6.23 21.22
N ALA A 366 -17.09 5.66 20.29
CA ALA A 366 -18.31 4.94 20.59
C ALA A 366 -18.03 3.66 21.42
N LEU A 367 -16.95 2.94 21.10
CA LEU A 367 -16.53 1.75 21.84
C LEU A 367 -16.12 2.10 23.27
N ASP A 368 -15.35 3.18 23.46
CA ASP A 368 -14.99 3.71 24.78
C ASP A 368 -16.25 4.02 25.62
N PHE A 369 -17.24 4.70 25.03
CA PHE A 369 -18.51 4.98 25.70
C PHE A 369 -19.25 3.68 26.06
N ALA A 370 -19.36 2.75 25.11
CA ALA A 370 -20.07 1.50 25.33
C ALA A 370 -19.42 0.65 26.44
N ASN A 371 -18.09 0.62 26.50
CA ASN A 371 -17.34 -0.08 27.55
C ASN A 371 -17.51 0.59 28.90
N LYS A 372 -17.42 1.92 28.97
CA LYS A 372 -17.60 2.69 30.22
C LYS A 372 -18.98 2.47 30.82
N GLU A 373 -20.00 2.44 29.98
CA GLU A 373 -21.41 2.23 30.38
C GLU A 373 -21.81 0.75 30.41
N LYS A 374 -20.89 -0.17 30.12
CA LYS A 374 -21.09 -1.63 30.11
C LYS A 374 -22.26 -2.09 29.23
N ILE A 375 -22.45 -1.44 28.07
CA ILE A 375 -23.50 -1.78 27.11
C ILE A 375 -22.97 -2.52 25.87
N THR A 376 -21.66 -2.74 25.78
CA THR A 376 -21.00 -3.40 24.64
C THR A 376 -21.66 -4.74 24.32
N GLU A 377 -21.84 -5.64 25.30
CA GLU A 377 -22.45 -6.96 25.11
C GLU A 377 -23.90 -6.89 24.58
N SER A 378 -24.70 -5.93 25.08
CA SER A 378 -26.08 -5.74 24.61
C SER A 378 -26.16 -5.29 23.16
N LEU A 379 -25.07 -4.71 22.65
CA LEU A 379 -24.94 -4.21 21.29
C LEU A 379 -24.16 -5.18 20.39
N TYR A 380 -23.92 -6.42 20.80
CA TYR A 380 -23.31 -7.39 19.89
C TYR A 380 -24.20 -7.62 18.65
N PRO A 381 -23.69 -7.51 17.40
CA PRO A 381 -22.28 -7.43 17.02
C PRO A 381 -21.78 -6.05 16.54
N LEU A 382 -22.38 -4.94 16.99
CA LEU A 382 -22.10 -3.58 16.51
C LEU A 382 -20.60 -3.21 16.53
N PHE A 383 -19.86 -3.68 17.53
CA PHE A 383 -18.43 -3.41 17.72
C PHE A 383 -17.51 -4.52 17.20
N VAL A 384 -18.04 -5.50 16.47
CA VAL A 384 -17.23 -6.44 15.69
C VAL A 384 -16.56 -5.67 14.56
N HIS A 385 -15.25 -5.75 14.40
CA HIS A 385 -14.53 -4.91 13.43
C HIS A 385 -15.00 -5.19 12.01
N ASN A 386 -15.07 -6.48 11.64
CA ASN A 386 -15.67 -6.92 10.38
C ASN A 386 -17.14 -7.30 10.56
N ILE A 387 -17.95 -6.31 10.93
CA ILE A 387 -19.38 -6.51 11.16
C ILE A 387 -20.13 -7.00 9.90
N GLY A 388 -19.66 -6.62 8.71
CA GLY A 388 -20.25 -7.03 7.42
C GLY A 388 -20.19 -8.54 7.17
N ALA A 389 -19.17 -9.23 7.66
CA ALA A 389 -19.06 -10.69 7.56
C ALA A 389 -20.24 -11.43 8.22
N LEU A 390 -20.93 -10.79 9.18
CA LEU A 390 -22.04 -11.38 9.91
C LEU A 390 -23.39 -11.32 9.18
N LEU A 391 -23.46 -10.60 8.05
CA LEU A 391 -24.66 -10.59 7.19
C LEU A 391 -24.90 -11.97 6.55
N TYR A 392 -23.84 -12.72 6.28
CA TYR A 392 -23.89 -14.04 5.64
C TYR A 392 -23.99 -15.20 6.65
N HIS A 393 -24.14 -14.89 7.94
CA HIS A 393 -24.27 -15.90 8.99
C HIS A 393 -25.57 -16.72 8.77
N PRO A 394 -25.56 -18.06 8.95
CA PRO A 394 -26.72 -18.93 8.68
C PRO A 394 -28.01 -18.51 9.40
N THR A 395 -27.91 -17.83 10.55
CA THR A 395 -29.06 -17.32 11.30
C THR A 395 -29.67 -16.04 10.73
N ASN A 396 -28.95 -15.34 9.87
CA ASN A 396 -29.37 -14.07 9.26
C ASN A 396 -29.84 -14.25 7.81
N GLN A 397 -29.43 -15.34 7.14
CA GLN A 397 -29.78 -15.66 5.73
C GLN A 397 -31.28 -15.57 5.41
N THR A 398 -32.16 -15.93 6.33
CA THR A 398 -33.62 -15.90 6.11
C THR A 398 -34.17 -14.46 6.03
N ARG A 399 -33.51 -13.48 6.65
CA ARG A 399 -33.86 -12.05 6.60
C ARG A 399 -33.20 -11.36 5.40
N THR A 400 -31.94 -11.67 5.11
CA THR A 400 -31.21 -11.13 3.96
C THR A 400 -31.92 -11.47 2.64
N ASN A 401 -32.49 -12.67 2.53
CA ASN A 401 -33.27 -13.09 1.35
C ASN A 401 -34.65 -12.41 1.26
N ALA A 402 -35.22 -11.97 2.39
CA ALA A 402 -36.51 -11.26 2.41
C ALA A 402 -36.36 -9.78 2.02
N GLU A 403 -35.28 -9.11 2.46
CA GLU A 403 -35.03 -7.70 2.13
C GLU A 403 -34.55 -7.52 0.68
N MET A 404 -33.73 -8.44 0.15
CA MET A 404 -33.31 -8.44 -1.27
C MET A 404 -34.44 -8.76 -2.26
N ALA A 405 -35.55 -9.33 -1.79
CA ALA A 405 -36.75 -9.59 -2.60
C ALA A 405 -37.72 -8.40 -2.66
N THR A 406 -37.46 -7.34 -1.87
CA THR A 406 -38.30 -6.13 -1.77
C THR A 406 -37.66 -4.86 -2.36
N THR A 407 -36.44 -4.97 -2.90
CA THR A 407 -35.81 -4.01 -3.82
C THR A 407 -35.91 -4.52 -5.24
#